data_AF-A0A817CUI7-F1
#
_entry.id   AF-A0A817CUI7-F1
#
_cell.length_a   1.000
_cell.length_b   1.000
_cell.length_c   1.000
_cell.angle_alpha   90.00
_cell.angle_beta   90.00
_cell.angle_gamma   90.00
#
_symmetry.space_group_name_H-M   'P 1'
#
loop_
_entity.id
_entity.type
_entity.pdbx_description
1 polymer ?
#
loop_
_entity_poly.entity_id
_entity_poly.type
_entity_poly.pdbx_seq_one_letter_code
_entity_poly.pdbx_strand_id
1 'polypeptide(L)'
;MMLAWKLGPALACGNVVVLKPAEQTPLTALYCAALIKEAGFPPGVVNIIPGDGPQCGYAIAVHEHIDKVAFTGSVEIGKKVQEAAAKSNLKRVTLELGGKSPLIICEDADLDFAVKLAHDAIFTSAAQSCVAASRTFVQAKIYDEFITRSVELAKKRIVGDPFDSNTEQGPQINDSQFQKIFGYIESGKKSGAKLECGGERVGNKGYFIKPTIFSGVKDEMQIAREEIFGPVMSVLKYDSYEEVIKRANDTTFGLGAGVITRDITRALTLAQQIRSGSVWINTYKAICNQAPFGGFKQSGQGRELGRYGLEAYYEYIQSGKEAGAKLECGGERIGDKGYFIQPTIFSDVKDDMKIAREEIFGPVMSIFKFDSYDEAIKRANDTQYGLAAGVITKDLARAFQFIEQLQAGSVWVNQYSTLQFQAPFGGFKQSGHGRELGRNGLEEYYEVKTVSIKID
;
A
#
# COMPACT_ATOMS: atom_id res chain seq x y z
N MET A 1 14.87 -3.78 -3.84
CA MET A 1 13.64 -3.42 -4.59
C MET A 1 12.62 -2.71 -3.71
N MET A 2 11.94 -3.40 -2.78
CA MET A 2 10.84 -2.82 -1.97
C MET A 2 11.20 -1.51 -1.24
N LEU A 3 12.41 -1.43 -0.68
CA LEU A 3 12.89 -0.21 -0.03
C LEU A 3 12.89 1.00 -0.98
N ALA A 4 13.36 0.83 -2.21
CA ALA A 4 13.41 1.90 -3.20
C ALA A 4 12.01 2.35 -3.64
N TRP A 5 11.04 1.43 -3.70
CA TRP A 5 9.66 1.75 -4.10
C TRP A 5 8.94 2.64 -3.07
N LYS A 6 9.34 2.58 -1.79
CA LYS A 6 8.76 3.43 -0.73
C LYS A 6 9.60 4.68 -0.49
N LEU A 7 10.93 4.55 -0.39
CA LEU A 7 11.81 5.70 -0.18
C LEU A 7 11.81 6.64 -1.37
N GLY A 8 11.82 6.11 -2.60
CA GLY A 8 11.86 6.89 -3.83
C GLY A 8 10.80 7.98 -3.88
N PRO A 9 9.49 7.63 -3.95
CA PRO A 9 8.42 8.63 -4.00
C PRO A 9 8.30 9.45 -2.71
N ALA A 10 8.53 8.87 -1.53
CA ALA A 10 8.41 9.62 -0.28
C ALA A 10 9.46 10.73 -0.17
N LEU A 11 10.74 10.40 -0.39
CA LEU A 11 11.82 11.38 -0.44
C LEU A 11 11.65 12.32 -1.63
N ALA A 12 11.10 11.81 -2.74
CA ALA A 12 10.77 12.60 -3.91
C ALA A 12 9.56 13.52 -3.76
N CYS A 13 8.95 13.59 -2.58
CA CYS A 13 7.91 14.57 -2.27
C CYS A 13 8.30 15.40 -1.03
N GLY A 14 9.56 15.31 -0.59
CA GLY A 14 10.07 16.04 0.58
C GLY A 14 9.63 15.47 1.93
N ASN A 15 9.12 14.23 1.97
CA ASN A 15 8.72 13.60 3.24
C ASN A 15 9.94 13.12 4.03
N VAL A 16 9.79 13.10 5.36
CA VAL A 16 10.67 12.32 6.26
C VAL A 16 10.12 10.91 6.41
N VAL A 17 11.00 9.92 6.50
CA VAL A 17 10.60 8.50 6.50
C VAL A 17 11.15 7.77 7.70
N VAL A 18 10.26 7.04 8.39
CA VAL A 18 10.63 5.96 9.30
C VAL A 18 10.34 4.63 8.61
N LEU A 19 11.39 3.88 8.29
CA LEU A 19 11.31 2.61 7.57
C LEU A 19 11.70 1.46 8.50
N LYS A 20 10.78 0.50 8.66
CA LYS A 20 11.06 -0.77 9.35
C LYS A 20 11.19 -1.91 8.33
N PRO A 21 12.41 -2.43 8.07
CA PRO A 21 12.59 -3.58 7.18
C PRO A 21 12.12 -4.86 7.88
N ALA A 22 11.77 -5.89 7.13
CA ALA A 22 11.44 -7.20 7.70
C ALA A 22 12.59 -7.72 8.57
N GLU A 23 12.27 -8.29 9.74
CA GLU A 23 13.27 -8.76 10.71
C GLU A 23 14.16 -9.89 10.16
N GLN A 24 13.69 -10.60 9.13
CA GLN A 24 14.46 -11.63 8.44
C GLN A 24 15.49 -11.06 7.45
N THR A 25 15.34 -9.80 7.00
CA THR A 25 16.17 -9.20 5.92
C THR A 25 16.61 -7.74 6.17
N PRO A 26 17.12 -7.36 7.36
CA PRO A 26 17.42 -5.96 7.68
C PRO A 26 18.72 -5.43 7.04
N LEU A 27 19.64 -6.30 6.65
CA LEU A 27 21.04 -5.93 6.37
C LEU A 27 21.17 -4.95 5.20
N THR A 28 20.45 -5.16 4.10
CA THR A 28 20.52 -4.27 2.93
C THR A 28 19.87 -2.91 3.20
N ALA A 29 18.86 -2.85 4.08
CA ALA A 29 18.27 -1.60 4.52
C ALA A 29 19.25 -0.80 5.39
N LEU A 30 19.99 -1.46 6.28
CA LEU A 30 21.04 -0.83 7.08
C LEU A 30 22.20 -0.33 6.22
N TYR A 31 22.63 -1.10 5.22
CA TYR A 31 23.64 -0.64 4.27
C TYR A 31 23.15 0.57 3.47
N CYS A 32 21.87 0.57 3.06
CA CYS A 32 21.26 1.72 2.41
C CYS A 32 21.23 2.97 3.33
N ALA A 33 21.03 2.81 4.65
CA ALA A 33 21.14 3.91 5.60
C ALA A 33 22.52 4.58 5.56
N ALA A 34 23.59 3.78 5.46
CA ALA A 34 24.96 4.29 5.32
C ALA A 34 25.14 5.10 4.02
N LEU A 35 24.63 4.57 2.91
CA LEU A 35 24.66 5.28 1.61
C LEU A 35 23.82 6.56 1.61
N ILE A 36 22.68 6.59 2.31
CA ILE A 36 21.84 7.79 2.43
C ILE A 36 22.58 8.88 3.23
N LYS A 37 23.31 8.49 4.27
CA LYS A 37 24.18 9.40 5.02
C LYS A 37 25.30 9.94 4.13
N GLU A 38 25.96 9.07 3.36
CA GLU A 38 27.00 9.46 2.40
C GLU A 38 26.49 10.41 1.32
N ALA A 39 25.26 10.19 0.84
CA ALA A 39 24.59 11.06 -0.13
C ALA A 39 24.21 12.45 0.42
N GLY A 40 24.38 12.70 1.72
CA GLY A 40 24.22 14.02 2.33
C GLY A 40 22.79 14.40 2.72
N PHE A 41 21.89 13.44 2.90
CA PHE A 41 20.55 13.73 3.43
C PHE A 41 20.64 14.34 4.84
N PRO A 42 19.83 15.37 5.17
CA PRO A 42 19.80 15.92 6.52
C PRO A 42 19.46 14.86 7.59
N PRO A 43 20.05 14.95 8.80
CA PRO A 43 19.70 14.06 9.90
C PRO A 43 18.19 14.03 10.17
N GLY A 44 17.63 12.83 10.37
CA GLY A 44 16.21 12.63 10.64
C GLY A 44 15.31 12.50 9.40
N VAL A 45 15.81 12.78 8.18
CA VAL A 45 15.01 12.62 6.95
C VAL A 45 14.74 11.14 6.62
N VAL A 46 15.71 10.26 6.86
CA VAL A 46 15.52 8.81 6.74
C VAL A 46 15.98 8.13 8.01
N ASN A 47 15.07 7.40 8.64
CA ASN A 47 15.30 6.63 9.85
C ASN A 47 14.99 5.17 9.54
N ILE A 48 15.99 4.29 9.58
CA ILE A 48 15.80 2.85 9.33
C ILE A 48 15.91 2.12 10.66
N ILE A 49 14.81 1.50 11.09
CA ILE A 49 14.67 0.88 12.40
C ILE A 49 14.34 -0.61 12.22
N PRO A 50 15.34 -1.51 12.24
CA PRO A 50 15.09 -2.94 12.34
C PRO A 50 14.40 -3.27 13.66
N GLY A 51 13.40 -4.13 13.60
CA GLY A 51 12.63 -4.59 14.76
C GLY A 51 11.58 -5.58 14.31
N ASP A 52 10.85 -6.20 15.24
CA ASP A 52 9.79 -7.15 14.89
C ASP A 52 8.53 -6.44 14.36
N GLY A 53 7.56 -7.22 13.86
CA GLY A 53 6.26 -6.68 13.46
C GLY A 53 5.40 -6.22 14.64
N PRO A 54 5.15 -7.08 15.66
CA PRO A 54 4.21 -6.80 16.74
C PRO A 54 4.57 -5.61 17.63
N GLN A 55 5.85 -5.31 17.85
CA GLN A 55 6.29 -4.18 18.65
C GLN A 55 6.67 -3.00 17.76
N CYS A 56 7.68 -3.17 16.90
CA CYS A 56 8.23 -2.04 16.13
C CYS A 56 7.28 -1.61 14.99
N GLY A 57 6.77 -2.57 14.22
CA GLY A 57 5.82 -2.28 13.15
C GLY A 57 4.50 -1.70 13.66
N TYR A 58 3.96 -2.25 14.75
CA TYR A 58 2.74 -1.74 15.38
C TYR A 58 2.92 -0.31 15.90
N ALA A 59 4.03 -0.02 16.59
CA ALA A 59 4.33 1.33 17.07
C ALA A 59 4.31 2.36 15.95
N ILE A 60 4.90 2.05 14.78
CA ILE A 60 4.83 2.90 13.58
C ILE A 60 3.37 3.06 13.11
N ALA A 61 2.60 1.98 13.07
CA ALA A 61 1.22 2.02 12.56
C ALA A 61 0.28 2.86 13.44
N VAL A 62 0.47 2.87 14.77
CA VAL A 62 -0.36 3.64 15.71
C VAL A 62 0.19 5.02 16.05
N HIS A 63 1.41 5.36 15.65
CA HIS A 63 2.02 6.64 16.06
C HIS A 63 1.20 7.83 15.56
N GLU A 64 0.78 8.71 16.48
CA GLU A 64 -0.12 9.85 16.20
C GLU A 64 0.49 10.89 15.25
N HIS A 65 1.82 11.03 15.26
CA HIS A 65 2.55 11.97 14.40
C HIS A 65 3.01 11.38 13.05
N ILE A 66 2.54 10.19 12.67
CA ILE A 66 2.81 9.65 11.33
C ILE A 66 1.60 9.92 10.44
N ASP A 67 1.79 10.68 9.36
CA ASP A 67 0.70 11.09 8.47
C ASP A 67 0.25 10.00 7.49
N LYS A 68 1.16 9.06 7.18
CA LYS A 68 0.94 7.99 6.21
C LYS A 68 1.75 6.74 6.51
N VAL A 69 1.12 5.57 6.33
CA VAL A 69 1.78 4.25 6.37
C VAL A 69 1.69 3.59 4.99
N ALA A 70 2.81 3.06 4.51
CA ALA A 70 2.87 2.24 3.31
C ALA A 70 3.41 0.85 3.66
N PHE A 71 2.56 -0.17 3.61
CA PHE A 71 2.87 -1.53 4.01
C PHE A 71 2.85 -2.51 2.84
N THR A 72 3.84 -3.39 2.79
CA THR A 72 3.89 -4.52 1.86
C THR A 72 4.11 -5.79 2.66
N GLY A 73 3.23 -6.78 2.51
CA GLY A 73 3.28 -8.01 3.29
C GLY A 73 2.04 -8.88 3.10
N SER A 74 1.62 -9.62 4.12
CA SER A 74 0.45 -10.50 4.03
C SER A 74 -0.85 -9.73 4.25
N VAL A 75 -1.95 -10.25 3.69
CA VAL A 75 -3.32 -9.72 3.90
C VAL A 75 -3.67 -9.59 5.38
N GLU A 76 -3.34 -10.60 6.19
CA GLU A 76 -3.65 -10.61 7.61
C GLU A 76 -3.00 -9.43 8.34
N ILE A 77 -1.71 -9.17 8.08
CA ILE A 77 -0.99 -8.05 8.70
C ILE A 77 -1.44 -6.72 8.09
N GLY A 78 -1.72 -6.66 6.79
CA GLY A 78 -2.27 -5.47 6.15
C GLY A 78 -3.56 -4.97 6.80
N LYS A 79 -4.47 -5.89 7.14
CA LYS A 79 -5.69 -5.56 7.90
C LYS A 79 -5.38 -4.97 9.27
N LYS A 80 -4.44 -5.58 10.01
CA LYS A 80 -3.99 -5.05 11.32
C LYS A 80 -3.37 -3.66 11.21
N VAL A 81 -2.59 -3.39 10.16
CA VAL A 81 -2.03 -2.06 9.88
C VAL A 81 -3.14 -1.04 9.62
N GLN A 82 -4.15 -1.42 8.82
CA GLN A 82 -5.30 -0.55 8.55
C GLN A 82 -6.15 -0.28 9.80
N GLU A 83 -6.38 -1.29 10.62
CA GLU A 83 -7.05 -1.15 11.93
C GLU A 83 -6.25 -0.25 12.88
N ALA A 84 -4.92 -0.39 12.93
CA ALA A 84 -4.04 0.43 13.76
C ALA A 84 -4.06 1.91 13.33
N ALA A 85 -4.02 2.17 12.02
CA ALA A 85 -4.18 3.51 11.46
C ALA A 85 -5.56 4.08 11.82
N ALA A 86 -6.62 3.27 11.72
CA ALA A 86 -7.98 3.70 12.04
C ALA A 86 -8.18 4.02 13.53
N LYS A 87 -7.51 3.27 14.43
CA LYS A 87 -7.61 3.44 15.88
C LYS A 87 -6.79 4.62 16.44
N SER A 88 -5.86 5.16 15.65
CA SER A 88 -5.00 6.27 16.05
C SER A 88 -5.52 7.58 15.42
N ASN A 89 -4.86 8.08 14.40
CA ASN A 89 -5.13 9.39 13.77
C ASN A 89 -5.82 9.30 12.40
N LEU A 90 -6.40 8.13 12.03
CA LEU A 90 -6.98 7.91 10.70
C LEU A 90 -5.99 8.14 9.54
N LYS A 91 -4.68 8.00 9.80
CA LYS A 91 -3.62 8.19 8.79
C LYS A 91 -3.86 7.40 7.51
N ARG A 92 -3.40 7.95 6.40
CA ARG A 92 -3.53 7.31 5.08
C ARG A 92 -2.75 6.00 5.05
N VAL A 93 -3.33 4.95 4.45
CA VAL A 93 -2.68 3.64 4.32
C VAL A 93 -2.58 3.23 2.85
N THR A 94 -1.38 2.81 2.42
CA THR A 94 -1.17 2.08 1.16
C THR A 94 -0.78 0.65 1.48
N LEU A 95 -1.44 -0.31 0.84
CA LEU A 95 -1.28 -1.74 1.12
C LEU A 95 -0.97 -2.51 -0.16
N GLU A 96 0.08 -3.32 -0.14
CA GLU A 96 0.43 -4.30 -1.18
C GLU A 96 0.50 -5.70 -0.54
N LEU A 97 -0.49 -6.56 -0.81
CA LEU A 97 -0.85 -7.68 0.06
C LEU A 97 -0.79 -9.07 -0.58
N GLY A 98 0.03 -9.24 -1.61
CA GLY A 98 0.21 -10.54 -2.27
C GLY A 98 -0.91 -10.90 -3.24
N GLY A 99 -0.88 -12.14 -3.73
CA GLY A 99 -1.80 -12.55 -4.79
C GLY A 99 -1.91 -14.05 -5.03
N LYS A 100 -2.96 -14.41 -5.78
CA LYS A 100 -3.13 -15.73 -6.40
C LYS A 100 -3.25 -15.59 -7.91
N SER A 101 -2.19 -15.03 -8.48
CA SER A 101 -2.15 -14.54 -9.86
C SER A 101 -2.41 -15.64 -10.90
N PRO A 102 -3.40 -15.46 -11.78
CA PRO A 102 -3.65 -16.38 -12.88
C PRO A 102 -2.68 -16.13 -14.05
N LEU A 103 -2.22 -17.20 -14.69
CA LEU A 103 -1.58 -17.18 -16.00
C LEU A 103 -2.44 -18.02 -16.94
N ILE A 104 -3.03 -17.40 -17.95
CA ILE A 104 -3.94 -18.06 -18.91
C ILE A 104 -3.16 -18.36 -20.19
N ILE A 105 -3.14 -19.62 -20.60
CA ILE A 105 -2.42 -20.11 -21.77
C ILE A 105 -3.44 -20.67 -22.76
N CYS A 106 -3.64 -19.95 -23.86
CA CYS A 106 -4.57 -20.33 -24.93
C CYS A 106 -3.95 -21.38 -25.86
N GLU A 107 -4.81 -22.14 -26.54
CA GLU A 107 -4.41 -23.24 -27.43
C GLU A 107 -3.56 -22.81 -28.64
N ASP A 108 -3.61 -21.53 -29.00
CA ASP A 108 -2.85 -20.94 -30.10
C ASP A 108 -1.49 -20.37 -29.65
N ALA A 109 -1.18 -20.47 -28.35
CA ALA A 109 0.12 -20.07 -27.82
C ALA A 109 1.24 -20.93 -28.40
N ASP A 110 2.40 -20.32 -28.56
CA ASP A 110 3.64 -21.09 -28.75
C ASP A 110 3.92 -21.88 -27.48
N LEU A 111 3.83 -23.21 -27.55
CA LEU A 111 3.84 -24.06 -26.37
C LEU A 111 5.21 -24.04 -25.65
N ASP A 112 6.31 -24.01 -26.39
CA ASP A 112 7.66 -23.95 -25.81
C ASP A 112 7.89 -22.63 -25.08
N PHE A 113 7.48 -21.52 -25.72
CA PHE A 113 7.48 -20.21 -25.09
C PHE A 113 6.59 -20.18 -23.84
N ALA A 114 5.38 -20.73 -23.93
CA ALA A 114 4.41 -20.71 -22.85
C ALA A 114 4.89 -21.50 -21.61
N VAL A 115 5.47 -22.69 -21.82
CA VAL A 115 6.06 -23.50 -20.75
C VAL A 115 7.20 -22.75 -20.08
N LYS A 116 8.14 -22.19 -20.85
CA LYS A 116 9.27 -21.44 -20.30
C LYS A 116 8.81 -20.22 -19.49
N LEU A 117 7.92 -19.41 -20.06
CA LEU A 117 7.40 -18.22 -19.39
C LEU A 117 6.62 -18.60 -18.12
N ALA A 118 5.82 -19.66 -18.12
CA ALA A 118 5.12 -20.14 -16.92
C ALA A 118 6.10 -20.52 -15.80
N HIS A 119 7.22 -21.18 -16.14
CA HIS A 119 8.27 -21.53 -15.18
C HIS A 119 8.96 -20.30 -14.61
N ASP A 120 9.32 -19.33 -15.44
CA ASP A 120 9.93 -18.06 -15.01
C ASP A 120 8.96 -17.25 -14.12
N ALA A 121 7.67 -17.31 -14.44
CA ALA A 121 6.61 -16.64 -13.73
C ALA A 121 6.38 -17.20 -12.32
N ILE A 122 6.55 -18.51 -12.09
CA ILE A 122 6.38 -19.14 -10.77
C ILE A 122 7.71 -19.38 -10.04
N PHE A 123 8.69 -20.06 -10.64
CA PHE A 123 9.85 -20.61 -9.90
C PHE A 123 10.99 -19.60 -9.64
N THR A 124 11.02 -18.46 -10.34
CA THR A 124 11.99 -17.38 -10.07
C THR A 124 11.91 -16.91 -8.62
N SER A 125 13.07 -16.65 -7.99
CA SER A 125 13.19 -16.30 -6.56
C SER A 125 12.59 -17.36 -5.63
N ALA A 126 12.64 -18.64 -6.05
CA ALA A 126 12.02 -19.76 -5.36
C ALA A 126 10.52 -19.53 -5.07
N ALA A 127 9.85 -18.78 -5.96
CA ALA A 127 8.44 -18.39 -5.90
C ALA A 127 8.02 -17.53 -4.69
N GLN A 128 8.98 -16.91 -4.00
CA GLN A 128 8.71 -15.94 -2.94
C GLN A 128 8.42 -14.56 -3.55
N SER A 129 7.33 -14.47 -4.30
CA SER A 129 6.95 -13.30 -5.10
C SER A 129 5.44 -13.09 -5.06
N CYS A 130 5.00 -11.87 -4.74
CA CYS A 130 3.59 -11.49 -4.62
C CYS A 130 2.77 -11.68 -5.91
N VAL A 131 3.43 -11.61 -7.06
CA VAL A 131 2.82 -11.79 -8.39
C VAL A 131 3.18 -13.12 -9.04
N ALA A 132 3.64 -14.12 -8.27
CA ALA A 132 3.98 -15.41 -8.86
C ALA A 132 2.75 -16.06 -9.50
N ALA A 133 2.91 -16.60 -10.72
CA ALA A 133 1.85 -17.26 -11.50
C ALA A 133 1.44 -18.62 -10.91
N SER A 134 0.93 -18.61 -9.68
CA SER A 134 0.66 -19.83 -8.91
C SER A 134 -0.60 -20.57 -9.38
N ARG A 135 -1.49 -19.93 -10.15
CA ARG A 135 -2.57 -20.59 -10.90
C ARG A 135 -2.30 -20.50 -12.39
N THR A 136 -1.91 -21.61 -13.00
CA THR A 136 -1.68 -21.68 -14.45
C THR A 136 -2.88 -22.36 -15.11
N PHE A 137 -3.70 -21.58 -15.81
CA PHE A 137 -4.84 -22.05 -16.58
C PHE A 137 -4.39 -22.40 -17.99
N VAL A 138 -4.61 -23.65 -18.42
CA VAL A 138 -4.19 -24.14 -19.74
C VAL A 138 -5.40 -24.69 -20.48
N GLN A 139 -5.56 -24.27 -21.73
CA GLN A 139 -6.71 -24.69 -22.53
C GLN A 139 -6.65 -26.19 -22.84
N ALA A 140 -7.81 -26.85 -22.80
CA ALA A 140 -7.93 -28.31 -22.82
C ALA A 140 -7.13 -28.99 -23.94
N LYS A 141 -7.11 -28.42 -25.14
CA LYS A 141 -6.43 -28.98 -26.32
C LYS A 141 -4.92 -29.16 -26.15
N ILE A 142 -4.26 -28.30 -25.37
CA ILE A 142 -2.80 -28.31 -25.17
C ILE A 142 -2.40 -28.72 -23.74
N TYR A 143 -3.37 -29.07 -22.90
CA TYR A 143 -3.16 -29.31 -21.46
C TYR A 143 -2.18 -30.44 -21.17
N ASP A 144 -2.39 -31.64 -21.75
CA ASP A 144 -1.57 -32.81 -21.44
C ASP A 144 -0.12 -32.65 -21.93
N GLU A 145 0.06 -32.01 -23.10
CA GLU A 145 1.37 -31.72 -23.64
C GLU A 145 2.09 -30.65 -22.81
N PHE A 146 1.38 -29.61 -22.37
CA PHE A 146 1.92 -28.60 -21.45
C PHE A 146 2.42 -29.24 -20.15
N ILE A 147 1.63 -30.13 -19.53
CA ILE A 147 2.03 -30.83 -18.30
C ILE A 147 3.32 -31.62 -18.54
N THR A 148 3.40 -32.39 -19.62
CA THR A 148 4.57 -33.22 -19.95
C THR A 148 5.83 -32.36 -20.07
N ARG A 149 5.80 -31.32 -20.92
CA ARG A 149 6.94 -30.41 -21.12
C ARG A 149 7.30 -29.63 -19.84
N SER A 150 6.30 -29.23 -19.06
CA SER A 150 6.48 -28.52 -17.80
C SER A 150 7.18 -29.39 -16.74
N VAL A 151 6.83 -30.67 -16.64
CA VAL A 151 7.50 -31.63 -15.73
C VAL A 151 8.95 -31.85 -16.14
N GLU A 152 9.21 -32.02 -17.43
CA GLU A 152 10.58 -32.18 -17.94
C GLU A 152 11.46 -30.97 -17.61
N LEU A 153 10.93 -29.75 -17.79
CA LEU A 153 11.65 -28.53 -17.47
C LEU A 153 11.87 -28.37 -15.96
N ALA A 154 10.87 -28.69 -15.13
CA ALA A 154 10.98 -28.60 -13.67
C ALA A 154 12.05 -29.54 -13.10
N LYS A 155 12.18 -30.75 -13.66
CA LYS A 155 13.20 -31.73 -13.26
C LYS A 155 14.63 -31.29 -13.60
N LYS A 156 14.80 -30.43 -14.61
CA LYS A 156 16.11 -29.93 -15.05
C LYS A 156 16.57 -28.71 -14.25
N ARG A 157 15.67 -28.01 -13.56
CA ARG A 157 15.98 -26.80 -12.80
C ARG A 157 16.98 -27.05 -11.68
N ILE A 158 18.07 -26.29 -11.66
CA ILE A 158 19.15 -26.43 -10.69
C ILE A 158 18.78 -25.69 -9.39
N VAL A 159 18.52 -26.46 -8.33
CA VAL A 159 18.26 -25.96 -6.97
C VAL A 159 19.53 -26.08 -6.14
N GLY A 160 20.05 -24.96 -5.63
CA GLY A 160 21.37 -24.96 -5.01
C GLY A 160 21.76 -23.66 -4.32
N ASP A 161 23.06 -23.53 -4.03
CA ASP A 161 23.63 -22.35 -3.38
C ASP A 161 23.37 -21.10 -4.23
N PRO A 162 22.72 -20.05 -3.69
CA PRO A 162 22.45 -18.82 -4.45
C PRO A 162 23.71 -18.05 -4.87
N PHE A 163 24.90 -18.39 -4.35
CA PHE A 163 26.18 -17.83 -4.78
C PHE A 163 26.84 -18.59 -5.94
N ASP A 164 26.34 -19.77 -6.30
CA ASP A 164 26.78 -20.50 -7.49
C ASP A 164 26.09 -19.92 -8.74
N SER A 165 26.87 -19.56 -9.76
CA SER A 165 26.36 -18.98 -11.01
C SER A 165 25.48 -19.94 -11.82
N ASN A 166 25.56 -21.25 -11.56
CA ASN A 166 24.72 -22.27 -12.20
C ASN A 166 23.38 -22.47 -11.49
N THR A 167 23.20 -21.93 -10.28
CA THR A 167 21.95 -22.09 -9.52
C THR A 167 20.83 -21.25 -10.14
N GLU A 168 19.70 -21.90 -10.43
CA GLU A 168 18.49 -21.23 -10.93
C GLU A 168 17.46 -20.96 -9.83
N GLN A 169 17.54 -21.70 -8.72
CA GLN A 169 16.61 -21.58 -7.59
C GLN A 169 17.33 -21.73 -6.24
N GLY A 170 17.22 -20.70 -5.40
CA GLY A 170 17.73 -20.70 -4.03
C GLY A 170 16.76 -21.31 -2.99
N PRO A 171 17.06 -21.13 -1.69
CA PRO A 171 16.23 -21.63 -0.60
C PRO A 171 15.03 -20.72 -0.30
N GLN A 172 14.12 -21.23 0.53
CA GLN A 172 13.11 -20.43 1.21
C GLN A 172 13.76 -19.58 2.32
N ILE A 173 13.10 -18.47 2.69
CA ILE A 173 13.68 -17.46 3.59
C ILE A 173 13.96 -17.99 5.01
N ASN A 174 13.12 -18.87 5.55
CA ASN A 174 13.26 -19.44 6.89
C ASN A 174 12.50 -20.78 7.04
N ASP A 175 12.66 -21.42 8.20
CA ASP A 175 12.00 -22.70 8.50
C ASP A 175 10.47 -22.59 8.52
N SER A 176 9.91 -21.52 9.10
CA SER A 176 8.45 -21.34 9.16
C SER A 176 7.81 -21.34 7.76
N GLN A 177 8.40 -20.59 6.82
CA GLN A 177 7.95 -20.57 5.43
C GLN A 177 8.15 -21.92 4.75
N PHE A 178 9.28 -22.59 5.00
CA PHE A 178 9.56 -23.92 4.50
C PHE A 178 8.49 -24.95 4.95
N GLN A 179 8.19 -25.03 6.24
CA GLN A 179 7.17 -25.93 6.78
C GLN A 179 5.77 -25.59 6.26
N LYS A 180 5.43 -24.30 6.16
CA LYS A 180 4.16 -23.83 5.59
C LYS A 180 3.97 -24.35 4.16
N ILE A 181 5.00 -24.28 3.33
CA ILE A 181 4.95 -24.77 1.93
C ILE A 181 4.74 -26.29 1.90
N PHE A 182 5.42 -27.06 2.75
CA PHE A 182 5.15 -28.51 2.85
C PHE A 182 3.72 -28.81 3.30
N GLY A 183 3.15 -28.01 4.21
CA GLY A 183 1.73 -28.09 4.58
C GLY A 183 0.80 -27.94 3.37
N TYR A 184 1.06 -26.99 2.48
CA TYR A 184 0.30 -26.83 1.23
C TYR A 184 0.50 -27.99 0.25
N ILE A 185 1.72 -28.51 0.12
CA ILE A 185 2.00 -29.67 -0.73
C ILE A 185 1.20 -30.88 -0.25
N GLU A 186 1.18 -31.14 1.06
CA GLU A 186 0.39 -32.23 1.64
C GLU A 186 -1.12 -32.00 1.51
N SER A 187 -1.58 -30.75 1.66
CA SER A 187 -2.98 -30.37 1.40
C SER A 187 -3.38 -30.69 -0.06
N GLY A 188 -2.54 -30.32 -1.03
CA GLY A 188 -2.76 -30.63 -2.45
C GLY A 188 -2.92 -32.13 -2.72
N LYS A 189 -2.02 -32.96 -2.16
CA LYS A 189 -2.11 -34.43 -2.26
C LYS A 189 -3.42 -34.95 -1.64
N LYS A 190 -3.77 -34.50 -0.43
CA LYS A 190 -4.97 -34.93 0.30
C LYS A 190 -6.27 -34.52 -0.39
N SER A 191 -6.29 -33.37 -1.06
CA SER A 191 -7.45 -32.90 -1.83
C SER A 191 -7.62 -33.60 -3.18
N GLY A 192 -6.71 -34.50 -3.57
CA GLY A 192 -6.80 -35.29 -4.79
C GLY A 192 -6.21 -34.62 -6.04
N ALA A 193 -5.43 -33.54 -5.88
CA ALA A 193 -4.60 -33.05 -6.97
C ALA A 193 -3.46 -34.04 -7.25
N LYS A 194 -3.10 -34.21 -8.51
CA LYS A 194 -2.01 -35.11 -8.91
C LYS A 194 -0.68 -34.38 -8.81
N LEU A 195 0.20 -34.87 -7.94
CA LEU A 195 1.59 -34.40 -7.86
C LEU A 195 2.38 -34.96 -9.06
N GLU A 196 2.72 -34.12 -10.02
CA GLU A 196 3.43 -34.54 -11.24
C GLU A 196 4.95 -34.62 -11.01
N CYS A 197 5.51 -33.69 -10.24
CA CYS A 197 6.91 -33.71 -9.82
C CYS A 197 7.14 -32.80 -8.60
N GLY A 198 8.31 -32.95 -7.96
CA GLY A 198 8.72 -32.15 -6.81
C GLY A 198 8.06 -32.65 -5.52
N GLY A 199 7.63 -31.73 -4.66
CA GLY A 199 7.01 -32.05 -3.39
C GLY A 199 7.99 -32.54 -2.31
N GLU A 200 9.28 -32.32 -2.52
CA GLU A 200 10.37 -32.87 -1.71
C GLU A 200 11.41 -31.80 -1.37
N ARG A 201 12.15 -32.05 -0.28
CA ARG A 201 13.32 -31.27 0.12
C ARG A 201 14.52 -31.61 -0.76
N VAL A 202 15.39 -30.63 -1.00
CA VAL A 202 16.73 -30.85 -1.55
C VAL A 202 17.77 -30.80 -0.43
N GLY A 203 18.57 -31.86 -0.28
CA GLY A 203 19.61 -31.98 0.74
C GLY A 203 19.08 -32.00 2.18
N ASN A 204 20.01 -31.93 3.15
CA ASN A 204 19.72 -31.94 4.59
C ASN A 204 20.02 -30.60 5.30
N LYS A 205 20.61 -29.63 4.58
CA LYS A 205 20.98 -28.31 5.09
C LYS A 205 20.32 -27.22 4.25
N GLY A 206 19.86 -26.15 4.90
CA GLY A 206 19.11 -25.06 4.26
C GLY A 206 17.68 -25.43 3.88
N TYR A 207 16.89 -24.45 3.46
CA TYR A 207 15.45 -24.56 3.25
C TYR A 207 15.09 -24.74 1.76
N PHE A 208 15.65 -25.76 1.12
CA PHE A 208 15.49 -25.99 -0.32
C PHE A 208 14.31 -26.93 -0.62
N ILE A 209 13.43 -26.49 -1.51
CA ILE A 209 12.26 -27.26 -1.96
C ILE A 209 12.37 -27.44 -3.47
N LYS A 210 12.12 -28.66 -3.97
CA LYS A 210 12.07 -28.92 -5.42
C LYS A 210 10.93 -28.14 -6.08
N PRO A 211 11.10 -27.66 -7.33
CA PRO A 211 10.00 -27.13 -8.15
C PRO A 211 8.87 -28.15 -8.19
N THR A 212 7.69 -27.75 -7.72
CA THR A 212 6.56 -28.65 -7.50
C THR A 212 5.44 -28.29 -8.46
N ILE A 213 4.90 -29.29 -9.15
CA ILE A 213 3.79 -29.11 -10.10
C ILE A 213 2.65 -30.03 -9.71
N PHE A 214 1.47 -29.44 -9.51
CA PHE A 214 0.20 -30.15 -9.38
C PHE A 214 -0.64 -30.00 -10.64
N SER A 215 -1.15 -31.11 -11.15
CA SER A 215 -2.16 -31.16 -12.21
C SER A 215 -3.50 -31.63 -11.65
N GLY A 216 -4.58 -31.44 -12.41
CA GLY A 216 -5.93 -31.83 -11.98
C GLY A 216 -6.43 -31.00 -10.79
N VAL A 217 -5.90 -29.79 -10.62
CA VAL A 217 -6.29 -28.89 -9.52
C VAL A 217 -7.68 -28.32 -9.79
N LYS A 218 -8.54 -28.36 -8.77
CA LYS A 218 -9.89 -27.76 -8.79
C LYS A 218 -9.91 -26.45 -8.02
N ASP A 219 -10.84 -25.56 -8.37
CA ASP A 219 -10.86 -24.18 -7.87
C ASP A 219 -11.09 -24.09 -6.35
N GLU A 220 -11.78 -25.05 -5.76
CA GLU A 220 -12.06 -25.15 -4.32
C GLU A 220 -10.87 -25.61 -3.49
N MET A 221 -9.83 -26.17 -4.12
CA MET A 221 -8.66 -26.69 -3.39
C MET A 221 -7.88 -25.56 -2.75
N GLN A 222 -7.31 -25.82 -1.56
CA GLN A 222 -6.53 -24.82 -0.84
C GLN A 222 -5.35 -24.30 -1.67
N ILE A 223 -4.66 -25.19 -2.41
CA ILE A 223 -3.56 -24.83 -3.32
C ILE A 223 -3.99 -23.99 -4.53
N ALA A 224 -5.29 -23.89 -4.82
CA ALA A 224 -5.87 -22.99 -5.81
C ALA A 224 -6.36 -21.67 -5.19
N ARG A 225 -6.81 -21.67 -3.93
CA ARG A 225 -7.39 -20.48 -3.27
C ARG A 225 -6.38 -19.61 -2.54
N GLU A 226 -5.41 -20.22 -1.87
CA GLU A 226 -4.51 -19.53 -0.94
C GLU A 226 -3.12 -19.27 -1.53
N GLU A 227 -2.52 -18.16 -1.12
CA GLU A 227 -1.14 -17.81 -1.48
C GLU A 227 -0.14 -18.69 -0.73
N ILE A 228 0.55 -19.55 -1.48
CA ILE A 228 1.54 -20.50 -0.95
C ILE A 228 2.87 -19.78 -0.67
N PHE A 229 3.25 -18.86 -1.57
CA PHE A 229 4.51 -18.10 -1.54
C PHE A 229 5.76 -19.02 -1.52
N GLY A 230 5.70 -20.08 -2.34
CA GLY A 230 6.72 -21.12 -2.47
C GLY A 230 6.60 -21.84 -3.82
N PRO A 231 7.59 -22.67 -4.21
CA PRO A 231 7.79 -23.11 -5.59
C PRO A 231 6.81 -24.23 -5.97
N VAL A 232 5.52 -23.90 -6.00
CA VAL A 232 4.39 -24.78 -6.26
C VAL A 232 3.50 -24.16 -7.34
N MET A 233 3.43 -24.82 -8.50
CA MET A 233 2.56 -24.47 -9.61
C MET A 233 1.27 -25.31 -9.54
N SER A 234 0.12 -24.66 -9.45
CA SER A 234 -1.18 -25.31 -9.61
C SER A 234 -1.65 -25.15 -11.06
N VAL A 235 -1.76 -26.25 -11.80
CA VAL A 235 -2.21 -26.25 -13.19
C VAL A 235 -3.68 -26.65 -13.27
N LEU A 236 -4.48 -25.79 -13.88
CA LEU A 236 -5.93 -25.93 -14.02
C LEU A 236 -6.29 -25.99 -15.51
N LYS A 237 -7.07 -26.99 -15.90
CA LYS A 237 -7.59 -27.10 -17.26
C LYS A 237 -8.82 -26.22 -17.43
N TYR A 238 -9.01 -25.58 -18.60
CA TYR A 238 -10.24 -24.87 -18.96
C TYR A 238 -10.63 -25.14 -20.42
N ASP A 239 -11.90 -24.94 -20.77
CA ASP A 239 -12.43 -25.20 -22.11
C ASP A 239 -12.76 -23.91 -22.88
N SER A 240 -13.43 -22.94 -22.24
CA SER A 240 -13.90 -21.70 -22.89
C SER A 240 -13.36 -20.40 -22.27
N TYR A 241 -13.46 -19.29 -23.00
CA TYR A 241 -13.02 -17.99 -22.51
C TYR A 241 -13.88 -17.45 -21.37
N GLU A 242 -15.20 -17.61 -21.49
CA GLU A 242 -16.15 -17.18 -20.47
C GLU A 242 -15.89 -17.92 -19.15
N GLU A 243 -15.60 -19.21 -19.25
CA GLU A 243 -15.24 -20.05 -18.12
C GLU A 243 -13.94 -19.58 -17.46
N VAL A 244 -12.85 -19.42 -18.23
CA VAL A 244 -11.55 -19.03 -17.65
C VAL A 244 -11.58 -17.63 -17.06
N ILE A 245 -12.33 -16.68 -17.64
CA ILE A 245 -12.51 -15.35 -17.07
C ILE A 245 -13.18 -15.43 -15.70
N LYS A 246 -14.26 -16.21 -15.59
CA LYS A 246 -14.97 -16.42 -14.31
C LYS A 246 -14.02 -17.03 -13.27
N ARG A 247 -13.29 -18.08 -13.62
CA ARG A 247 -12.41 -18.83 -12.71
C ARG A 247 -11.15 -18.06 -12.34
N ALA A 248 -10.55 -17.33 -13.29
CA ALA A 248 -9.42 -16.43 -13.01
C ALA A 248 -9.81 -15.34 -12.01
N ASN A 249 -11.03 -14.81 -12.12
CA ASN A 249 -11.58 -13.80 -11.22
C ASN A 249 -12.14 -14.35 -9.90
N ASP A 250 -12.46 -15.64 -9.81
CA ASP A 250 -12.92 -16.29 -8.57
C ASP A 250 -11.75 -16.50 -7.60
N THR A 251 -11.38 -15.41 -6.94
CA THR A 251 -10.39 -15.35 -5.86
C THR A 251 -10.59 -14.03 -5.11
N THR A 252 -10.18 -13.98 -3.86
CA THR A 252 -10.16 -12.75 -3.06
C THR A 252 -9.04 -11.79 -3.47
N PHE A 253 -8.08 -12.26 -4.27
CA PHE A 253 -6.92 -11.51 -4.76
C PHE A 253 -7.15 -10.85 -6.13
N GLY A 254 -6.21 -9.97 -6.53
CA GLY A 254 -6.20 -9.29 -7.82
C GLY A 254 -4.94 -8.47 -8.05
N LEU A 255 -3.75 -9.03 -7.83
CA LEU A 255 -2.48 -8.30 -7.98
C LEU A 255 -1.97 -8.32 -9.42
N GLY A 256 -1.39 -9.43 -9.85
CA GLY A 256 -0.95 -9.65 -11.24
C GLY A 256 -1.76 -10.72 -11.96
N ALA A 257 -1.74 -10.69 -13.29
CA ALA A 257 -2.24 -11.74 -14.16
C ALA A 257 -1.44 -11.80 -15.47
N GLY A 258 -1.49 -12.92 -16.17
CA GLY A 258 -0.87 -13.08 -17.48
C GLY A 258 -1.77 -13.78 -18.49
N VAL A 259 -1.58 -13.46 -19.76
CA VAL A 259 -2.27 -14.07 -20.90
C VAL A 259 -1.24 -14.41 -21.96
N ILE A 260 -1.25 -15.65 -22.46
CA ILE A 260 -0.40 -16.11 -23.55
C ILE A 260 -1.28 -16.58 -24.71
N THR A 261 -1.18 -15.91 -25.84
CA THR A 261 -1.95 -16.18 -27.07
C THR A 261 -1.33 -15.44 -28.25
N ARG A 262 -1.52 -15.95 -29.48
CA ARG A 262 -1.13 -15.25 -30.72
C ARG A 262 -2.26 -14.35 -31.24
N ASP A 263 -3.47 -14.53 -30.73
CA ASP A 263 -4.66 -13.74 -31.07
C ASP A 263 -4.77 -12.45 -30.23
N ILE A 264 -4.57 -11.31 -30.88
CA ILE A 264 -4.61 -9.99 -30.22
C ILE A 264 -6.00 -9.63 -29.68
N THR A 265 -7.07 -10.03 -30.37
CA THR A 265 -8.45 -9.74 -29.95
C THR A 265 -8.74 -10.47 -28.64
N ARG A 266 -8.33 -11.73 -28.57
CA ARG A 266 -8.42 -12.55 -27.36
C ARG A 266 -7.57 -12.00 -26.23
N ALA A 267 -6.34 -11.62 -26.51
CA ALA A 267 -5.44 -11.03 -25.54
C ALA A 267 -6.04 -9.78 -24.88
N LEU A 268 -6.55 -8.84 -25.67
CA LEU A 268 -7.17 -7.60 -25.17
C LEU A 268 -8.47 -7.87 -24.42
N THR A 269 -9.30 -8.81 -24.90
CA THR A 269 -10.55 -9.19 -24.23
C THR A 269 -10.30 -9.77 -22.85
N LEU A 270 -9.37 -10.72 -22.75
CA LEU A 270 -8.98 -11.31 -21.47
C LEU A 270 -8.36 -10.26 -20.55
N ALA A 271 -7.49 -9.40 -21.07
CA ALA A 271 -6.85 -8.35 -20.26
C ALA A 271 -7.85 -7.35 -19.66
N GLN A 272 -8.90 -6.99 -20.40
CA GLN A 272 -9.95 -6.10 -19.91
C GLN A 272 -10.87 -6.75 -18.86
N GLN A 273 -11.10 -8.07 -18.96
CA GLN A 273 -12.05 -8.76 -18.08
C GLN A 273 -11.41 -9.34 -16.82
N ILE A 274 -10.09 -9.52 -16.79
CA ILE A 274 -9.38 -9.98 -15.59
C ILE A 274 -9.25 -8.83 -14.58
N ARG A 275 -9.79 -9.02 -13.38
CA ARG A 275 -9.79 -8.05 -12.28
C ARG A 275 -8.47 -8.13 -11.49
N SER A 276 -7.37 -7.75 -12.15
CA SER A 276 -6.04 -7.63 -11.54
C SER A 276 -5.42 -6.25 -11.82
N GLY A 277 -4.55 -5.81 -10.92
CA GLY A 277 -3.85 -4.52 -11.03
C GLY A 277 -2.89 -4.41 -12.21
N SER A 278 -2.28 -5.53 -12.59
CA SER A 278 -1.43 -5.63 -13.77
C SER A 278 -1.81 -6.88 -14.55
N VAL A 279 -2.00 -6.74 -15.87
CA VAL A 279 -2.19 -7.88 -16.78
C VAL A 279 -1.11 -7.83 -17.85
N TRP A 280 -0.32 -8.89 -17.96
CA TRP A 280 0.76 -9.00 -18.92
C TRP A 280 0.38 -9.92 -20.09
N ILE A 281 0.54 -9.45 -21.32
CA ILE A 281 0.25 -10.20 -22.54
C ILE A 281 1.57 -10.67 -23.15
N ASN A 282 1.74 -11.99 -23.34
CA ASN A 282 2.96 -12.60 -23.90
C ASN A 282 4.26 -12.16 -23.22
N THR A 283 4.16 -11.78 -21.94
CA THR A 283 5.25 -11.45 -21.04
C THR A 283 4.75 -11.66 -19.61
N TYR A 284 5.63 -11.59 -18.62
CA TYR A 284 5.24 -11.71 -17.21
C TYR A 284 6.20 -10.95 -16.31
N LYS A 285 5.71 -10.40 -15.19
CA LYS A 285 6.51 -9.55 -14.28
C LYS A 285 7.18 -8.36 -14.99
N ALA A 286 6.59 -7.84 -16.07
CA ALA A 286 7.06 -6.66 -16.79
C ALA A 286 6.70 -5.38 -16.02
N ILE A 287 7.27 -5.24 -14.82
CA ILE A 287 7.07 -4.09 -13.94
C ILE A 287 8.11 -3.02 -14.31
N CYS A 288 7.65 -1.80 -14.53
CA CYS A 288 8.51 -0.65 -14.82
C CYS A 288 8.13 0.53 -13.92
N ASN A 289 9.08 1.42 -13.68
CA ASN A 289 8.88 2.57 -12.79
C ASN A 289 7.82 3.56 -13.32
N GLN A 290 7.54 3.54 -14.62
CA GLN A 290 6.57 4.41 -15.28
C GLN A 290 5.13 3.94 -15.11
N ALA A 291 4.90 2.64 -14.92
CA ALA A 291 3.57 2.07 -14.80
C ALA A 291 3.17 1.93 -13.33
N PRO A 292 1.93 2.29 -12.94
CA PRO A 292 1.46 2.04 -11.59
C PRO A 292 1.34 0.55 -11.31
N PHE A 293 1.70 0.15 -10.09
CA PHE A 293 1.60 -1.21 -9.61
C PHE A 293 0.75 -1.24 -8.33
N GLY A 294 -0.20 -2.17 -8.26
CA GLY A 294 -0.92 -2.44 -7.01
C GLY A 294 -2.22 -3.19 -7.18
N GLY A 295 -2.73 -3.73 -6.08
CA GLY A 295 -3.81 -4.73 -6.09
C GLY A 295 -5.22 -4.21 -6.39
N PHE A 296 -6.05 -5.13 -6.89
CA PHE A 296 -7.51 -5.10 -6.77
C PHE A 296 -7.94 -5.98 -5.57
N LYS A 297 -9.19 -5.81 -5.11
CA LYS A 297 -9.79 -6.64 -4.05
C LYS A 297 -8.93 -6.65 -2.78
N GLN A 298 -8.63 -7.83 -2.19
CA GLN A 298 -7.81 -7.93 -0.98
C GLN A 298 -6.29 -7.87 -1.26
N SER A 299 -5.85 -7.78 -2.53
CA SER A 299 -4.42 -7.67 -2.85
C SER A 299 -3.83 -6.29 -2.54
N GLY A 300 -4.64 -5.31 -2.16
CA GLY A 300 -4.11 -4.02 -1.76
C GLY A 300 -5.07 -2.85 -1.87
N GLN A 301 -4.60 -1.70 -1.42
CA GLN A 301 -5.26 -0.40 -1.54
C GLN A 301 -4.22 0.67 -1.88
N GLY A 302 -4.50 1.48 -2.90
CA GLY A 302 -3.55 2.44 -3.47
C GLY A 302 -2.68 1.83 -4.58
N ARG A 303 -1.68 2.59 -5.02
CA ARG A 303 -0.70 2.18 -6.03
C ARG A 303 0.69 2.63 -5.60
N GLU A 304 1.69 1.84 -5.92
CA GLU A 304 3.11 2.21 -5.93
C GLU A 304 3.57 2.40 -7.38
N LEU A 305 4.74 3.03 -7.59
CA LEU A 305 5.29 3.36 -8.91
C LEU A 305 4.42 4.30 -9.76
N GLY A 306 4.94 4.68 -10.93
CA GLY A 306 4.29 5.58 -11.87
C GLY A 306 3.88 6.92 -11.26
N ARG A 307 3.03 7.64 -11.98
CA ARG A 307 2.45 8.90 -11.48
C ARG A 307 1.55 8.68 -10.26
N TYR A 308 0.77 7.60 -10.24
CA TYR A 308 -0.17 7.30 -9.14
C TYR A 308 0.51 7.05 -7.79
N GLY A 309 1.70 6.44 -7.78
CA GLY A 309 2.50 6.27 -6.57
C GLY A 309 2.97 7.59 -5.98
N LEU A 310 3.15 8.63 -6.80
CA LEU A 310 3.39 10.00 -6.35
C LEU A 310 2.08 10.70 -5.93
N GLU A 311 0.99 10.51 -6.68
CA GLU A 311 -0.32 11.15 -6.41
C GLU A 311 -0.92 10.76 -5.06
N ALA A 312 -0.62 9.57 -4.55
CA ALA A 312 -0.93 9.19 -3.16
C ALA A 312 -0.32 10.17 -2.13
N TYR A 313 0.58 11.06 -2.55
CA TYR A 313 1.20 12.14 -1.79
C TYR A 313 0.83 13.56 -2.32
N TYR A 314 0.08 13.72 -3.45
CA TYR A 314 -0.29 15.02 -4.09
C TYR A 314 -1.81 15.30 -4.29
N GLU A 315 -2.69 14.34 -3.96
CA GLU A 315 -4.12 14.26 -4.35
C GLU A 315 -5.02 15.50 -4.18
N TYR A 316 -4.75 16.39 -3.23
CA TYR A 316 -5.67 17.48 -2.86
C TYR A 316 -5.86 18.54 -3.95
N ILE A 317 -4.78 18.98 -4.60
CA ILE A 317 -4.84 20.06 -5.61
C ILE A 317 -5.61 19.59 -6.85
N GLN A 318 -5.47 18.33 -7.23
CA GLN A 318 -6.19 17.77 -8.37
C GLN A 318 -7.69 17.62 -8.06
N SER A 319 -8.03 17.19 -6.84
CA SER A 319 -9.43 17.09 -6.42
C SER A 319 -10.17 18.43 -6.44
N GLY A 320 -9.50 19.54 -6.12
CA GLY A 320 -10.07 20.90 -6.23
C GLY A 320 -10.42 21.28 -7.66
N LYS A 321 -9.50 21.02 -8.61
CA LYS A 321 -9.72 21.27 -10.05
C LYS A 321 -10.91 20.46 -10.59
N GLU A 322 -10.98 19.19 -10.23
CA GLU A 322 -12.03 18.26 -10.72
C GLU A 322 -13.40 18.54 -10.13
N ALA A 323 -13.46 18.96 -8.86
CA ALA A 323 -14.70 19.37 -8.22
C ALA A 323 -15.26 20.71 -8.77
N GLY A 324 -14.49 21.39 -9.63
CA GLY A 324 -14.89 22.64 -10.27
C GLY A 324 -14.54 23.91 -9.49
N ALA A 325 -13.63 23.83 -8.50
CA ALA A 325 -13.06 25.03 -7.91
C ALA A 325 -12.21 25.76 -8.94
N LYS A 326 -12.26 27.10 -8.93
CA LYS A 326 -11.48 27.91 -9.86
C LYS A 326 -10.04 28.04 -9.34
N LEU A 327 -9.08 27.53 -10.09
CA LEU A 327 -7.67 27.73 -9.81
C LEU A 327 -7.26 29.14 -10.21
N GLU A 328 -6.96 30.01 -9.23
CA GLU A 328 -6.52 31.38 -9.50
C GLU A 328 -5.02 31.44 -9.79
N CYS A 329 -4.23 30.64 -9.08
CA CYS A 329 -2.81 30.48 -9.33
C CYS A 329 -2.27 29.18 -8.73
N GLY A 330 -1.07 28.81 -9.17
CA GLY A 330 -0.34 27.68 -8.64
C GLY A 330 -0.80 26.34 -9.17
N GLY A 331 -0.71 25.32 -8.32
CA GLY A 331 -1.16 23.96 -8.63
C GLY A 331 -0.25 23.18 -9.58
N GLU A 332 0.96 23.70 -9.82
CA GLU A 332 2.02 23.05 -10.57
C GLU A 332 3.32 22.94 -9.75
N ARG A 333 4.19 22.02 -10.19
CA ARG A 333 5.54 21.87 -9.66
C ARG A 333 6.44 22.99 -10.17
N ILE A 334 7.31 23.51 -9.31
CA ILE A 334 8.36 24.46 -9.69
C ILE A 334 9.66 23.70 -9.99
N GLY A 335 10.15 23.86 -11.21
CA GLY A 335 11.47 23.37 -11.64
C GLY A 335 11.55 21.87 -11.92
N ASP A 336 12.72 21.44 -12.35
CA ASP A 336 13.07 20.04 -12.61
C ASP A 336 13.79 19.38 -11.41
N LYS A 337 14.42 20.18 -10.53
CA LYS A 337 15.12 19.77 -9.31
C LYS A 337 14.43 20.26 -8.03
N GLY A 338 14.28 19.39 -7.03
CA GLY A 338 13.60 19.69 -5.75
C GLY A 338 12.08 19.46 -5.79
N TYR A 339 11.41 19.65 -4.64
CA TYR A 339 9.97 19.35 -4.44
C TYR A 339 9.21 20.61 -4.04
N PHE A 340 9.36 21.61 -4.88
CA PHE A 340 8.69 22.89 -4.72
C PHE A 340 7.35 22.82 -5.44
N ILE A 341 6.29 23.11 -4.71
CA ILE A 341 4.97 23.33 -5.28
C ILE A 341 4.67 24.81 -5.25
N GLN A 342 4.03 25.31 -6.31
CA GLN A 342 3.57 26.69 -6.32
C GLN A 342 2.55 26.88 -5.20
N PRO A 343 2.64 27.97 -4.41
CA PRO A 343 1.52 28.42 -3.61
C PRO A 343 0.27 28.46 -4.48
N THR A 344 -0.76 27.75 -4.03
CA THR A 344 -1.92 27.42 -4.83
C THR A 344 -3.13 28.10 -4.22
N ILE A 345 -3.88 28.85 -5.02
CA ILE A 345 -5.11 29.51 -4.56
C ILE A 345 -6.28 28.98 -5.38
N PHE A 346 -7.25 28.41 -4.68
CA PHE A 346 -8.56 28.08 -5.23
C PHE A 346 -9.57 29.12 -4.78
N SER A 347 -10.35 29.64 -5.72
CA SER A 347 -11.56 30.41 -5.47
C SER A 347 -12.79 29.63 -5.88
N ASP A 348 -13.96 30.16 -5.53
CA ASP A 348 -15.26 29.52 -5.78
C ASP A 348 -15.37 28.11 -5.18
N VAL A 349 -14.69 27.89 -4.04
CA VAL A 349 -14.73 26.63 -3.31
C VAL A 349 -16.12 26.45 -2.68
N LYS A 350 -16.70 25.26 -2.87
CA LYS A 350 -17.97 24.85 -2.28
C LYS A 350 -17.74 23.94 -1.08
N ASP A 351 -18.67 23.96 -0.14
CA ASP A 351 -18.51 23.30 1.15
C ASP A 351 -18.42 21.76 1.02
N ASP A 352 -18.98 21.17 -0.04
CA ASP A 352 -18.92 19.73 -0.31
C ASP A 352 -17.61 19.26 -0.95
N MET A 353 -16.72 20.17 -1.34
CA MET A 353 -15.46 19.84 -1.97
C MET A 353 -14.47 19.25 -0.95
N LYS A 354 -13.65 18.28 -1.41
CA LYS A 354 -12.60 17.67 -0.59
C LYS A 354 -11.62 18.72 -0.02
N ILE A 355 -11.25 19.71 -0.82
CA ILE A 355 -10.39 20.85 -0.43
C ILE A 355 -11.03 21.83 0.58
N ALA A 356 -12.32 21.64 0.91
CA ALA A 356 -13.04 22.36 1.94
C ALA A 356 -13.24 21.54 3.22
N ARG A 357 -13.36 20.21 3.09
CA ARG A 357 -13.70 19.31 4.21
C ARG A 357 -12.49 18.67 4.88
N GLU A 358 -11.38 18.53 4.17
CA GLU A 358 -10.17 17.90 4.66
C GLU A 358 -9.04 18.92 4.83
N GLU A 359 -8.18 18.68 5.82
CA GLU A 359 -7.02 19.53 6.08
C GLU A 359 -5.94 19.32 5.00
N ILE A 360 -5.45 20.42 4.42
CA ILE A 360 -4.39 20.39 3.41
C ILE A 360 -3.09 20.87 4.04
N PHE A 361 -2.16 19.94 4.26
CA PHE A 361 -0.80 20.28 4.66
C PHE A 361 0.04 20.66 3.44
N GLY A 362 0.02 21.95 3.10
CA GLY A 362 0.75 22.54 1.97
C GLY A 362 0.34 24.00 1.74
N PRO A 363 1.02 24.75 0.84
CA PRO A 363 0.70 26.16 0.60
C PRO A 363 -0.54 26.31 -0.28
N VAL A 364 -1.68 25.77 0.15
CA VAL A 364 -2.96 25.79 -0.57
C VAL A 364 -3.97 26.63 0.20
N MET A 365 -4.53 27.65 -0.45
CA MET A 365 -5.57 28.50 0.09
C MET A 365 -6.90 28.20 -0.60
N SER A 366 -7.93 27.92 0.20
CA SER A 366 -9.31 27.75 -0.27
C SER A 366 -10.11 29.01 0.04
N ILE A 367 -10.62 29.69 -0.99
CA ILE A 367 -11.42 30.91 -0.86
C ILE A 367 -12.89 30.60 -1.12
N PHE A 368 -13.71 30.94 -0.14
CA PHE A 368 -15.16 30.78 -0.14
C PHE A 368 -15.82 32.16 -0.25
N LYS A 369 -16.86 32.28 -1.07
CA LYS A 369 -17.75 33.44 -1.09
C LYS A 369 -18.90 33.21 -0.11
N PHE A 370 -19.31 34.23 0.62
CA PHE A 370 -20.48 34.22 1.49
C PHE A 370 -21.23 35.55 1.31
N ASP A 371 -22.55 35.54 1.51
CA ASP A 371 -23.40 36.72 1.29
C ASP A 371 -23.79 37.42 2.60
N SER A 372 -23.76 36.70 3.72
CA SER A 372 -24.11 37.25 5.03
C SER A 372 -23.20 36.75 6.15
N TYR A 373 -23.18 37.51 7.24
CA TYR A 373 -22.37 37.21 8.41
C TYR A 373 -22.81 35.91 9.11
N ASP A 374 -24.12 35.70 9.23
CA ASP A 374 -24.69 34.50 9.85
C ASP A 374 -24.41 33.24 9.00
N GLU A 375 -24.44 33.37 7.67
CA GLU A 375 -24.04 32.30 6.76
C GLU A 375 -22.57 31.93 6.95
N ALA A 376 -21.67 32.93 7.01
CA ALA A 376 -20.25 32.70 7.21
C ALA A 376 -19.96 31.95 8.52
N ILE A 377 -20.62 32.32 9.62
CA ILE A 377 -20.51 31.62 10.91
C ILE A 377 -21.02 30.18 10.80
N LYS A 378 -22.21 29.99 10.20
CA LYS A 378 -22.79 28.66 10.03
C LYS A 378 -21.85 27.75 9.24
N ARG A 379 -21.30 28.24 8.14
CA ARG A 379 -20.37 27.48 7.28
C ARG A 379 -19.03 27.23 7.95
N ALA A 380 -18.48 28.21 8.67
CA ALA A 380 -17.25 28.03 9.45
C ALA A 380 -17.42 27.00 10.58
N ASN A 381 -18.63 26.84 11.12
CA ASN A 381 -18.96 25.81 12.08
C ASN A 381 -19.34 24.45 11.44
N ASP A 382 -19.69 24.40 10.16
CA ASP A 382 -19.97 23.16 9.43
C ASP A 382 -18.65 22.51 8.98
N THR A 383 -17.88 22.08 9.96
CA THR A 383 -16.70 21.24 9.81
C THR A 383 -16.56 20.38 11.05
N GLN A 384 -15.98 19.18 10.90
CA GLN A 384 -15.69 18.30 12.02
C GLN A 384 -14.51 18.78 12.87
N TYR A 385 -13.75 19.76 12.36
CA TYR A 385 -12.58 20.36 13.01
C TYR A 385 -12.95 21.69 13.69
N GLY A 386 -12.12 22.11 14.64
CA GLY A 386 -12.33 23.32 15.43
C GLY A 386 -11.07 23.74 16.18
N LEU A 387 -9.88 23.58 15.58
CA LEU A 387 -8.62 23.92 16.24
C LEU A 387 -8.52 25.43 16.47
N ALA A 388 -8.60 26.18 15.37
CA ALA A 388 -8.45 27.62 15.42
C ALA A 388 -9.22 28.31 14.29
N ALA A 389 -9.46 29.60 14.47
CA ALA A 389 -10.13 30.45 13.51
C ALA A 389 -9.81 31.92 13.75
N GLY A 390 -10.29 32.78 12.85
CA GLY A 390 -10.11 34.20 13.01
C GLY A 390 -10.99 35.02 12.10
N VAL A 391 -11.17 36.27 12.48
CA VAL A 391 -11.97 37.25 11.76
C VAL A 391 -11.16 38.52 11.56
N ILE A 392 -11.16 39.03 10.33
CA ILE A 392 -10.61 40.35 10.00
C ILE A 392 -11.78 41.28 9.76
N THR A 393 -11.96 42.29 10.62
CA THR A 393 -13.09 43.23 10.58
C THR A 393 -12.74 44.56 11.24
N LYS A 394 -13.29 45.65 10.71
CA LYS A 394 -13.26 46.98 11.35
C LYS A 394 -14.35 47.18 12.39
N ASP A 395 -15.34 46.29 12.41
CA ASP A 395 -16.50 46.33 13.31
C ASP A 395 -16.27 45.37 14.48
N LEU A 396 -16.03 45.93 15.67
CA LEU A 396 -15.79 45.17 16.89
C LEU A 396 -17.05 44.44 17.39
N ALA A 397 -18.25 44.97 17.15
CA ALA A 397 -19.48 44.28 17.55
C ALA A 397 -19.63 42.97 16.78
N ARG A 398 -19.31 42.99 15.48
CA ARG A 398 -19.22 41.76 14.69
C ARG A 398 -18.11 40.84 15.20
N ALA A 399 -16.93 41.38 15.50
CA ALA A 399 -15.84 40.56 16.04
C ALA A 399 -16.24 39.78 17.31
N PHE A 400 -16.93 40.42 18.26
CA PHE A 400 -17.44 39.75 19.45
C PHE A 400 -18.52 38.70 19.13
N GLN A 401 -19.44 39.01 18.22
CA GLN A 401 -20.41 38.03 17.73
C GLN A 401 -19.73 36.82 17.06
N PHE A 402 -18.59 37.04 16.37
CA PHE A 402 -17.79 35.94 15.80
C PHE A 402 -17.27 35.02 16.90
N ILE A 403 -16.64 35.61 17.91
CA ILE A 403 -15.97 34.90 19.00
C ILE A 403 -16.97 34.02 19.75
N GLU A 404 -18.15 34.56 20.04
CA GLU A 404 -19.17 33.86 20.82
C GLU A 404 -19.81 32.69 20.07
N GLN A 405 -19.97 32.81 18.75
CA GLN A 405 -20.73 31.83 17.97
C GLN A 405 -19.86 30.74 17.34
N LEU A 406 -18.55 30.94 17.26
CA LEU A 406 -17.66 30.00 16.59
C LEU A 406 -17.21 28.87 17.52
N GLN A 407 -17.24 27.64 17.01
CA GLN A 407 -16.81 26.44 17.70
C GLN A 407 -15.35 26.12 17.37
N ALA A 408 -14.44 27.00 17.79
CA ALA A 408 -13.00 26.82 17.65
C ALA A 408 -12.30 27.11 18.99
N GLY A 409 -11.21 26.39 19.29
CA GLY A 409 -10.55 26.55 20.58
C GLY A 409 -9.55 27.71 20.66
N SER A 410 -9.20 28.32 19.54
CA SER A 410 -8.55 29.63 19.48
C SER A 410 -9.20 30.51 18.42
N VAL A 411 -9.58 31.72 18.78
CA VAL A 411 -10.18 32.69 17.86
C VAL A 411 -9.38 33.98 17.88
N TRP A 412 -8.87 34.41 16.73
CA TRP A 412 -8.13 35.67 16.60
C TRP A 412 -8.97 36.75 15.92
N VAL A 413 -8.82 38.00 16.37
CA VAL A 413 -9.43 39.18 15.73
C VAL A 413 -8.34 40.08 15.19
N ASN A 414 -8.43 40.42 13.89
CA ASN A 414 -7.50 41.28 13.17
C ASN A 414 -6.02 40.83 13.22
N GLN A 415 -5.83 39.54 13.47
CA GLN A 415 -4.56 38.83 13.48
C GLN A 415 -4.84 37.34 13.26
N TYR A 416 -3.81 36.53 13.02
CA TYR A 416 -3.94 35.09 12.90
C TYR A 416 -2.63 34.42 13.37
N SER A 417 -2.71 33.22 13.95
CA SER A 417 -1.55 32.46 14.43
C SER A 417 -0.67 33.16 15.47
N THR A 418 -1.21 34.12 16.22
CA THR A 418 -0.49 34.74 17.34
C THR A 418 -0.69 33.90 18.58
N LEU A 419 0.29 33.05 18.89
CA LEU A 419 0.29 32.19 20.08
C LEU A 419 1.14 32.82 21.18
N GLN A 420 0.63 32.80 22.41
CA GLN A 420 1.38 33.20 23.61
C GLN A 420 1.44 32.01 24.55
N PHE A 421 2.61 31.77 25.15
CA PHE A 421 2.83 30.62 26.02
C PHE A 421 1.96 30.63 27.28
N GLN A 422 1.41 31.79 27.66
CA GLN A 422 0.50 31.95 28.79
C GLN A 422 -0.97 31.66 28.43
N ALA A 423 -1.34 31.69 27.15
CA ALA A 423 -2.72 31.49 26.71
C ALA A 423 -2.95 30.02 26.35
N PRO A 424 -4.06 29.40 26.79
CA PRO A 424 -4.35 28.02 26.47
C PRO A 424 -4.65 27.86 24.97
N PHE A 425 -4.10 26.81 24.36
CA PHE A 425 -4.29 26.43 22.98
C PHE A 425 -4.82 25.01 22.90
N GLY A 426 -5.79 24.75 22.05
CA GLY A 426 -6.39 23.41 21.91
C GLY A 426 -7.66 23.53 21.10
N GLY A 427 -8.24 22.40 20.66
CA GLY A 427 -9.35 22.42 19.73
C GLY A 427 -10.75 22.29 20.36
N PHE A 428 -11.73 22.40 19.47
CA PHE A 428 -13.11 21.95 19.64
C PHE A 428 -13.36 20.77 18.67
N LYS A 429 -14.44 20.01 18.92
CA LYS A 429 -14.86 18.87 18.08
C LYS A 429 -13.74 17.81 17.95
N GLN A 430 -13.41 17.38 16.73
CA GLN A 430 -12.34 16.41 16.50
C GLN A 430 -10.93 17.00 16.59
N SER A 431 -10.78 18.33 16.74
CA SER A 431 -9.46 18.97 16.85
C SER A 431 -8.83 18.88 18.25
N GLY A 432 -9.32 17.97 19.10
CA GLY A 432 -8.72 17.63 20.39
C GLY A 432 -9.64 17.90 21.59
N HIS A 433 -9.35 17.20 22.68
CA HIS A 433 -9.93 17.39 24.01
C HIS A 433 -8.80 17.76 24.99
N GLY A 434 -8.97 18.82 25.77
CA GLY A 434 -7.93 19.39 26.62
C GLY A 434 -7.35 20.71 26.08
N ARG A 435 -6.37 21.25 26.81
CA ARG A 435 -5.63 22.46 26.44
C ARG A 435 -4.14 22.19 26.61
N GLU A 436 -3.34 22.75 25.73
CA GLU A 436 -1.89 22.92 25.83
C GLU A 436 -1.60 24.38 26.18
N LEU A 437 -0.40 24.67 26.67
CA LEU A 437 0.02 26.03 27.08
C LEU A 437 -0.84 26.61 28.22
N GLY A 438 -0.38 27.74 28.77
CA GLY A 438 -1.03 28.41 29.89
C GLY A 438 -1.20 27.51 31.11
N ARG A 439 -2.07 27.93 32.03
CA ARG A 439 -2.36 27.14 33.24
C ARG A 439 -3.16 25.88 32.92
N ASN A 440 -4.09 25.95 31.98
CA ASN A 440 -4.96 24.82 31.65
C ASN A 440 -4.18 23.64 31.06
N GLY A 441 -3.11 23.89 30.31
CA GLY A 441 -2.23 22.81 29.87
C GLY A 441 -1.41 22.18 30.99
N LEU A 442 -1.10 22.91 32.06
CA LEU A 442 -0.44 22.33 33.24
C LEU A 442 -1.40 21.45 34.05
N GLU A 443 -2.69 21.79 34.09
CA GLU A 443 -3.73 21.04 34.81
C GLU A 443 -3.92 19.62 34.26
N GLU A 444 -3.63 19.38 32.98
CA GLU A 444 -3.61 18.03 32.36
C GLU A 444 -2.48 17.13 32.87
N TYR A 445 -1.46 17.70 33.53
CA TYR A 445 -0.31 16.96 34.09
C TYR A 445 -0.34 16.87 35.63
N TYR A 446 -1.42 17.32 36.27
CA TYR A 446 -1.59 17.27 37.73
C TYR A 446 -2.78 16.38 38.13
N GLU A 447 -2.65 15.72 39.28
CA GLU A 447 -3.74 14.99 39.94
C GLU A 447 -4.16 15.72 41.21
N VAL A 448 -5.43 16.10 41.32
CA VAL A 448 -5.95 16.88 42.46
C VAL A 448 -6.15 15.95 43.65
N LYS A 449 -5.38 16.17 44.73
CA LYS A 449 -5.50 15.41 45.98
C LYS A 449 -5.87 16.32 47.15
N THR A 450 -7.05 16.10 47.73
CA THR A 450 -7.47 16.73 48.99
C THR A 450 -7.02 15.88 50.17
N VAL A 451 -6.26 16.47 51.10
CA VAL A 451 -5.85 15.81 52.34
C VAL A 451 -6.43 16.58 53.52
N SER A 452 -7.35 15.96 54.23
CA SER A 452 -7.91 16.48 55.48
C SER A 452 -7.27 15.74 56.65
N ILE A 453 -6.60 16.47 57.53
CA ILE A 453 -5.99 15.92 58.74
C ILE A 453 -6.63 16.60 59.95
N LYS A 454 -7.21 15.80 60.84
CA LYS A 454 -7.63 16.25 62.17
C LYS A 454 -6.54 15.82 63.15
N ILE A 455 -5.91 16.78 63.80
CA ILE A 455 -5.01 16.53 64.93
C ILE A 455 -5.72 17.16 66.13
N ASP A 456 -6.20 16.26 67.00
CA ASP A 456 -7.08 16.42 68.19
C ASP A 456 -8.59 16.67 67.92
#